data_AF-A0A946VRS0-F1
#
_entry.id   AF-A0A946VRS0-F1
#
_cell.length_a   1.000
_cell.length_b   1.000
_cell.length_c   1.000
_cell.angle_alpha   90.00
_cell.angle_beta   90.00
_cell.angle_gamma   90.00
#
_symmetry.space_group_name_H-M   'P 1'
#
loop_
_entity.id
_entity.type
_entity.pdbx_description
1 polymer ?
#
loop_
_entity_poly.entity_id
_entity_poly.type
_entity_poly.pdbx_seq_one_letter_code
_entity_poly.pdbx_strand_id
1 'polypeptide(L)'
;MTQKSIRIAGASGFWGDSHIATPQLLDAGQLDFIVYDYLAEITMSILARARAKNPAHGYALDFVSSAMAPNLAEIARQGVRVVANAGGVNPQACAAALREEIAKQGLSLKVACVVGDDLVERAGEFANQSIREMFTGEAFPAAERMQSINAYLGAFPVAAALDNGADVVITGRCVDSAVTLGACIHQFGWATDELDKLAMGSLAGHILECGQQVCGGNFTDWKLVADQIDSIGYPIAEVEADGTFICTKPANT
;
A
#
# COMPACT_ATOMS: atom_id res chain seq x y z
N MET A 1 19.62 19.58 -13.60
CA MET A 1 18.20 19.45 -13.18
C MET A 1 18.25 19.05 -11.73
N THR A 2 17.68 19.85 -10.84
CA THR A 2 17.79 19.65 -9.38
C THR A 2 17.17 18.31 -9.01
N GLN A 3 18.01 17.31 -8.72
CA GLN A 3 17.59 16.08 -8.07
C GLN A 3 16.97 16.50 -6.74
N LYS A 4 15.64 16.47 -6.68
CA LYS A 4 14.88 16.78 -5.49
C LYS A 4 14.58 15.44 -4.85
N SER A 5 15.06 15.25 -3.62
CA SER A 5 14.62 14.15 -2.76
C SER A 5 13.11 14.13 -2.64
N ILE A 6 12.55 12.97 -2.32
CA ILE A 6 11.12 12.79 -2.03
C ILE A 6 10.92 12.32 -0.61
N ARG A 7 9.79 12.75 -0.04
CA ARG A 7 9.35 12.36 1.29
C ARG A 7 8.15 11.43 1.18
N ILE A 8 8.34 10.19 1.61
CA ILE A 8 7.35 9.11 1.56
C ILE A 8 7.00 8.70 2.98
N ALA A 9 5.73 8.77 3.36
CA ALA A 9 5.28 8.31 4.67
C ALA A 9 4.55 6.97 4.59
N GLY A 10 4.81 6.07 5.55
CA GLY A 10 4.07 4.82 5.69
C GLY A 10 2.92 4.98 6.69
N ALA A 11 1.67 4.84 6.23
CA ALA A 11 0.46 5.13 7.02
C ALA A 11 -0.32 3.89 7.48
N SER A 12 0.11 2.68 7.08
CA SER A 12 -0.42 1.42 7.61
C SER A 12 0.58 0.31 7.38
N GLY A 13 0.55 -0.70 8.25
CA GLY A 13 1.25 -1.96 7.99
C GLY A 13 0.43 -3.24 8.03
N PHE A 14 -0.88 -3.11 8.21
CA PHE A 14 -1.82 -4.22 8.07
C PHE A 14 -3.25 -3.68 7.98
N TRP A 15 -4.19 -4.53 7.54
CA TRP A 15 -5.60 -4.18 7.60
C TRP A 15 -6.13 -4.16 9.04
N GLY A 16 -6.64 -3.01 9.46
CA GLY A 16 -7.07 -2.73 10.84
C GLY A 16 -6.08 -1.90 11.66
N ASP A 17 -5.01 -1.39 11.03
CA ASP A 17 -4.09 -0.43 11.64
C ASP A 17 -4.79 0.92 11.95
N SER A 18 -4.14 1.75 12.77
CA SER A 18 -4.77 2.95 13.32
C SER A 18 -5.05 4.01 12.27
N HIS A 19 -6.28 4.52 12.27
CA HIS A 19 -6.71 5.59 11.37
C HIS A 19 -6.05 6.96 11.68
N ILE A 20 -5.34 7.09 12.81
CA ILE A 20 -4.64 8.33 13.19
C ILE A 20 -3.41 8.63 12.32
N ALA A 21 -2.89 7.63 11.60
CA ALA A 21 -1.68 7.76 10.81
C ALA A 21 -1.80 8.90 9.77
N THR A 22 -2.89 8.89 9.01
CA THR A 22 -3.12 9.84 7.92
C THR A 22 -3.16 11.30 8.40
N PRO A 23 -4.01 11.67 9.39
CA PRO A 23 -4.01 13.05 9.88
C PRO A 23 -2.68 13.42 10.55
N GLN A 24 -2.04 12.52 11.32
CA GLN A 24 -0.72 12.81 11.94
C GLN A 24 0.34 13.14 10.88
N LEU A 25 0.37 12.38 9.78
CA LEU A 25 1.31 12.58 8.68
C LEU A 25 1.01 13.84 7.86
N LEU A 26 -0.27 14.13 7.60
CA LEU A 26 -0.67 15.36 6.92
C LEU A 26 -0.37 16.61 7.75
N ASP A 27 -0.54 16.55 9.08
CA ASP A 27 -0.22 17.65 9.99
C ASP A 27 1.29 17.93 10.04
N ALA A 28 2.13 16.89 9.89
CA ALA A 28 3.58 17.05 9.77
C ALA A 28 3.98 17.82 8.49
N GLY A 29 3.18 17.69 7.43
CA GLY A 29 3.35 18.34 6.15
C GLY A 29 4.62 17.94 5.38
N GLN A 30 4.85 18.60 4.25
CA GLN A 30 6.02 18.40 3.39
C GLN A 30 6.18 16.95 2.89
N LEU A 31 5.07 16.25 2.66
CA LEU A 31 5.07 14.91 2.07
C LEU A 31 4.84 15.01 0.56
N ASP A 32 5.54 14.18 -0.20
CA ASP A 32 5.24 13.96 -1.62
C ASP A 32 4.30 12.77 -1.77
N PHE A 33 4.48 11.74 -0.93
CA PHE A 33 3.70 10.50 -0.96
C PHE A 33 3.27 10.03 0.43
N ILE A 34 2.07 9.44 0.50
CA ILE A 34 1.65 8.56 1.60
C ILE A 34 1.36 7.19 1.02
N VAL A 35 1.96 6.16 1.60
CA VAL A 35 1.77 4.78 1.20
C VAL A 35 1.03 3.98 2.27
N TYR A 36 0.26 3.00 1.82
CA TYR A 36 -0.50 2.11 2.69
C TYR A 36 -0.28 0.66 2.27
N ASP A 37 0.18 -0.15 3.23
CA ASP A 37 0.16 -1.60 3.14
C ASP A 37 -0.94 -2.18 4.04
N TYR A 38 -1.86 -2.92 3.43
CA TYR A 38 -3.03 -3.54 4.07
C TYR A 38 -2.98 -5.07 4.05
N LEU A 39 -2.18 -5.68 3.16
CA LEU A 39 -2.45 -7.06 2.73
C LEU A 39 -1.49 -8.09 3.33
N ALA A 40 -1.98 -8.86 4.30
CA ALA A 40 -1.40 -10.16 4.66
C ALA A 40 -2.09 -11.32 3.92
N GLU A 41 -1.49 -12.52 3.92
CA GLU A 41 -2.05 -13.71 3.28
C GLU A 41 -3.44 -14.06 3.87
N ILE A 42 -3.58 -13.93 5.19
CA ILE A 42 -4.87 -14.17 5.86
C ILE A 42 -5.93 -13.14 5.43
N THR A 43 -5.53 -11.89 5.20
CA THR A 43 -6.42 -10.81 4.74
C THR A 43 -7.05 -11.15 3.40
N MET A 44 -6.27 -11.70 2.47
CA MET A 44 -6.78 -12.09 1.14
C MET A 44 -7.95 -13.08 1.25
N SER A 45 -7.86 -14.06 2.16
CA SER A 45 -8.91 -15.05 2.38
C SER A 45 -10.20 -14.42 2.95
N ILE A 46 -10.06 -13.45 3.85
CA ILE A 46 -11.19 -12.70 4.43
C ILE A 46 -11.88 -11.87 3.35
N LEU A 47 -11.10 -11.16 2.52
CA LEU A 47 -11.60 -10.33 1.43
C LEU A 47 -12.26 -11.16 0.33
N ALA A 48 -11.70 -12.31 -0.03
CA ALA A 48 -12.33 -13.28 -0.96
C ALA A 48 -13.70 -13.73 -0.45
N ARG A 49 -13.80 -14.08 0.85
CA ARG A 49 -15.07 -14.45 1.47
C ARG A 49 -16.06 -13.28 1.49
N ALA A 50 -15.60 -12.05 1.68
CA ALA A 50 -16.45 -10.86 1.62
C ALA A 50 -16.99 -10.63 0.20
N ARG A 51 -16.14 -10.72 -0.83
CA ARG A 51 -16.54 -10.61 -2.25
C ARG A 51 -17.54 -11.69 -2.66
N ALA A 52 -17.37 -12.92 -2.18
CA ALA A 52 -18.30 -14.03 -2.44
C ALA A 52 -19.71 -13.77 -1.89
N LYS A 53 -19.82 -13.02 -0.78
CA LYS A 53 -21.11 -12.62 -0.20
C LYS A 53 -21.71 -11.39 -0.87
N ASN A 54 -20.86 -10.43 -1.24
CA ASN A 54 -21.25 -9.20 -1.93
C ASN A 54 -20.21 -8.86 -3.00
N PRO A 55 -20.56 -8.91 -4.31
CA PRO A 55 -19.63 -8.60 -5.40
C PRO A 55 -19.02 -7.19 -5.34
N ALA A 56 -19.64 -6.25 -4.62
CA ALA A 56 -19.11 -4.91 -4.41
C ALA A 56 -18.04 -4.82 -3.30
N HIS A 57 -17.79 -5.90 -2.55
CA HIS A 57 -16.77 -5.97 -1.50
C HIS A 57 -15.49 -6.69 -2.03
N GLY A 58 -14.54 -6.98 -1.14
CA GLY A 58 -13.28 -7.64 -1.49
C GLY A 58 -12.05 -6.73 -1.45
N TYR A 59 -12.19 -5.55 -0.85
CA TYR A 59 -11.13 -4.58 -0.59
C TYR A 59 -11.27 -4.05 0.85
N ALA A 60 -10.25 -3.35 1.34
CA ALA A 60 -10.26 -2.72 2.65
C ALA A 60 -11.23 -1.52 2.67
N LEU A 61 -12.47 -1.73 3.14
CA LEU A 61 -13.53 -0.70 3.10
C LEU A 61 -13.15 0.56 3.89
N ASP A 62 -12.44 0.37 4.99
CA ASP A 62 -11.92 1.40 5.89
C ASP A 62 -10.83 2.26 5.26
N PHE A 63 -10.14 1.79 4.22
CA PHE A 63 -9.30 2.67 3.40
C PHE A 63 -10.13 3.81 2.81
N VAL A 64 -11.31 3.50 2.24
CA VAL A 64 -12.18 4.52 1.65
C VAL A 64 -12.86 5.34 2.75
N SER A 65 -13.49 4.69 3.73
CA SER A 65 -14.34 5.39 4.71
C SER A 65 -13.59 6.12 5.82
N SER A 66 -12.43 5.61 6.23
CA SER A 66 -11.73 6.08 7.44
C SER A 66 -10.39 6.73 7.12
N ALA A 67 -9.58 6.14 6.22
CA ALA A 67 -8.29 6.71 5.86
C ALA A 67 -8.44 7.86 4.85
N MET A 68 -9.23 7.66 3.79
CA MET A 68 -9.38 8.64 2.71
C MET A 68 -10.46 9.68 3.02
N ALA A 69 -11.73 9.28 3.19
CA ALA A 69 -12.85 10.23 3.25
C ALA A 69 -12.63 11.45 4.18
N PRO A 70 -12.11 11.32 5.41
CA PRO A 70 -11.89 12.48 6.28
C PRO A 70 -10.74 13.39 5.83
N ASN A 71 -9.82 12.88 5.01
CA ASN A 71 -8.53 13.49 4.71
C ASN A 71 -8.37 13.93 3.24
N LEU A 72 -9.29 13.55 2.34
CA LEU A 72 -9.19 13.82 0.89
C LEU A 72 -9.01 15.31 0.56
N ALA A 73 -9.71 16.21 1.26
CA ALA A 73 -9.58 17.64 1.05
C ALA A 73 -8.18 18.15 1.37
N GLU A 74 -7.56 17.63 2.43
CA GLU A 74 -6.22 18.01 2.86
C GLU A 74 -5.14 17.39 1.97
N ILE A 75 -5.32 16.12 1.57
CA ILE A 75 -4.48 15.45 0.56
C ILE A 75 -4.46 16.27 -0.73
N ALA A 76 -5.63 16.69 -1.22
CA ALA A 76 -5.75 17.51 -2.42
C ALA A 76 -5.12 18.90 -2.24
N ARG A 77 -5.32 19.54 -1.09
CA ARG A 77 -4.76 20.87 -0.78
C ARG A 77 -3.23 20.85 -0.75
N GLN A 78 -2.64 19.81 -0.17
CA GLN A 78 -1.18 19.65 -0.08
C GLN A 78 -0.56 19.10 -1.37
N GLY A 79 -1.35 18.47 -2.25
CA GLY A 79 -0.85 17.83 -3.46
C GLY A 79 -0.10 16.52 -3.18
N VAL A 80 -0.39 15.89 -2.05
CA VAL A 80 0.20 14.60 -1.65
C VAL A 80 -0.40 13.49 -2.51
N ARG A 81 0.43 12.59 -3.00
CA ARG A 81 -0.04 11.41 -3.75
C ARG A 81 -0.16 10.20 -2.84
N VAL A 82 -1.15 9.36 -3.10
CA VAL A 82 -1.42 8.16 -2.29
C VAL A 82 -1.18 6.90 -3.10
N VAL A 83 -0.52 5.91 -2.51
CA VAL A 83 -0.36 4.58 -3.11
C VAL A 83 -0.78 3.52 -2.10
N ALA A 84 -1.71 2.64 -2.47
CA ALA A 84 -2.23 1.64 -1.54
C ALA A 84 -2.51 0.29 -2.23
N ASN A 85 -2.17 -0.81 -1.57
CA ASN A 85 -2.64 -2.16 -1.94
C ASN A 85 -3.99 -2.53 -1.30
N ALA A 86 -4.72 -1.52 -0.80
CA ALA A 86 -6.03 -1.65 -0.17
C ALA A 86 -7.10 -2.33 -1.05
N GLY A 87 -6.85 -2.48 -2.36
CA GLY A 87 -7.77 -3.09 -3.31
C GLY A 87 -8.00 -4.58 -3.09
N GLY A 88 -7.10 -5.30 -2.41
CA GLY A 88 -7.27 -6.70 -2.07
C GLY A 88 -7.60 -7.57 -3.29
N VAL A 89 -8.70 -8.32 -3.23
CA VAL A 89 -9.18 -9.15 -4.35
C VAL A 89 -10.20 -8.41 -5.24
N ASN A 90 -10.47 -7.13 -5.00
CA ASN A 90 -11.38 -6.32 -5.81
C ASN A 90 -10.90 -4.86 -5.93
N PRO A 91 -9.69 -4.64 -6.51
CA PRO A 91 -9.11 -3.31 -6.61
C PRO A 91 -9.95 -2.34 -7.45
N GLN A 92 -10.73 -2.85 -8.41
CA GLN A 92 -11.62 -2.05 -9.23
C GLN A 92 -12.80 -1.48 -8.44
N ALA A 93 -13.43 -2.27 -7.56
CA ALA A 93 -14.49 -1.78 -6.68
C ALA A 93 -13.97 -0.76 -5.67
N CYS A 94 -12.77 -0.98 -5.13
CA CYS A 94 -12.08 -0.02 -4.26
C CYS A 94 -11.89 1.33 -4.97
N ALA A 95 -11.37 1.31 -6.21
CA ALA A 95 -11.16 2.52 -6.99
C ALA A 95 -12.48 3.21 -7.38
N ALA A 96 -13.53 2.45 -7.68
CA ALA A 96 -14.85 3.01 -7.96
C ALA A 96 -15.45 3.72 -6.73
N ALA A 97 -15.38 3.08 -5.56
CA ALA A 97 -15.87 3.65 -4.31
C ALA A 97 -15.10 4.92 -3.92
N LEU A 98 -13.76 4.92 -4.08
CA LEU A 98 -12.96 6.11 -3.81
C LEU A 98 -13.28 7.26 -4.76
N ARG A 99 -13.49 6.99 -6.06
CA ARG A 99 -13.91 8.03 -7.03
C ARG A 99 -15.27 8.62 -6.67
N GLU A 100 -16.21 7.80 -6.22
CA GLU A 100 -17.51 8.28 -5.74
C GLU A 100 -17.35 9.20 -4.54
N GLU A 101 -16.49 8.84 -3.58
CA GLU A 101 -16.21 9.66 -2.41
C GLU A 101 -15.53 11.00 -2.75
N ILE A 102 -14.54 10.98 -3.64
CA ILE A 102 -13.90 12.19 -4.18
C ILE A 102 -14.94 13.12 -4.83
N ALA A 103 -15.84 12.56 -5.64
CA ALA A 103 -16.88 13.33 -6.31
C ALA A 103 -17.91 13.92 -5.33
N LYS A 104 -18.30 13.17 -4.28
CA LYS A 104 -19.19 13.67 -3.21
C LYS A 104 -18.64 14.90 -2.51
N GLN A 105 -17.31 14.96 -2.35
CA GLN A 105 -16.63 16.10 -1.74
C GLN A 105 -16.30 17.24 -2.72
N GLY A 106 -16.67 17.11 -3.99
CA GLY A 106 -16.42 18.13 -5.01
C GLY A 106 -14.95 18.25 -5.42
N LEU A 107 -14.14 17.23 -5.17
CA LEU A 107 -12.72 17.17 -5.50
C LEU A 107 -12.49 16.55 -6.89
N SER A 108 -11.29 16.73 -7.44
CA SER A 108 -10.92 16.28 -8.79
C SER A 108 -9.71 15.34 -8.82
N LEU A 109 -9.40 14.69 -7.69
CA LEU A 109 -8.30 13.74 -7.57
C LEU A 109 -8.47 12.56 -8.54
N LYS A 110 -7.42 12.22 -9.26
CA LYS A 110 -7.37 11.12 -10.23
C LYS A 110 -6.99 9.82 -9.55
N VAL A 111 -7.87 8.84 -9.63
CA VAL A 111 -7.64 7.49 -9.09
C VAL A 111 -7.28 6.53 -10.23
N ALA A 112 -6.12 5.88 -10.15
CA ALA A 112 -5.71 4.77 -11.01
C ALA A 112 -5.82 3.43 -10.27
N CYS A 113 -6.05 2.37 -11.03
CA CYS A 113 -6.20 1.01 -10.53
C CYS A 113 -5.23 0.08 -11.26
N VAL A 114 -4.33 -0.57 -10.53
CA VAL A 114 -3.40 -1.57 -11.05
C VAL A 114 -4.00 -2.96 -10.83
N VAL A 115 -4.21 -3.68 -11.92
CA VAL A 115 -4.81 -5.02 -11.97
C VAL A 115 -3.86 -6.02 -12.63
N GLY A 116 -4.19 -7.31 -12.55
CA GLY A 116 -3.41 -8.41 -13.14
C GLY A 116 -2.82 -9.36 -12.11
N ASP A 117 -3.05 -9.09 -10.83
CA ASP A 117 -2.70 -9.99 -9.73
C ASP A 117 -3.68 -11.16 -9.61
N ASP A 118 -4.98 -10.96 -9.86
CA ASP A 118 -6.01 -12.00 -9.76
C ASP A 118 -5.88 -13.04 -10.90
N LEU A 119 -5.55 -14.27 -10.53
CA LEU A 119 -5.38 -15.42 -11.40
C LEU A 119 -6.45 -16.50 -11.15
N VAL A 120 -7.55 -16.19 -10.45
CA VAL A 120 -8.56 -17.19 -10.07
C VAL A 120 -9.17 -17.88 -11.29
N GLU A 121 -9.35 -17.17 -12.40
CA GLU A 121 -9.87 -17.74 -13.66
C GLU A 121 -8.90 -18.76 -14.29
N ARG A 122 -7.62 -18.71 -13.90
CA ARG A 122 -6.56 -19.64 -14.33
C ARG A 122 -6.37 -20.81 -13.36
N ALA A 123 -7.24 -20.98 -12.36
CA ALA A 123 -7.16 -22.08 -11.39
C ALA A 123 -7.05 -23.47 -12.05
N GLY A 124 -7.77 -23.69 -13.16
CA GLY A 124 -7.70 -24.94 -13.93
C GLY A 124 -6.33 -25.22 -14.53
N GLU A 125 -5.57 -24.18 -14.93
CA GLU A 125 -4.19 -24.34 -15.42
C GLU A 125 -3.26 -24.86 -14.33
N PHE A 126 -3.45 -24.40 -13.08
CA PHE A 126 -2.62 -24.79 -11.94
C PHE A 126 -2.99 -26.17 -11.40
N ALA A 127 -4.29 -26.50 -11.34
CA ALA A 127 -4.76 -27.81 -10.89
C ALA A 127 -4.27 -28.96 -11.79
N ASN A 128 -4.00 -28.69 -13.07
CA ASN A 128 -3.45 -29.66 -14.02
C ASN A 128 -1.92 -29.78 -13.96
N GLN A 129 -1.26 -28.89 -13.23
CA GLN A 129 0.16 -28.99 -12.95
C GLN A 129 0.35 -29.85 -11.69
N SER A 130 1.42 -30.64 -11.62
CA SER A 130 1.74 -31.43 -10.41
C SER A 130 2.27 -30.54 -9.26
N ILE A 131 1.61 -29.40 -9.02
CA ILE A 131 1.92 -28.46 -7.95
C ILE A 131 1.51 -29.09 -6.62
N ARG A 132 2.38 -28.94 -5.65
CA ARG A 132 2.15 -29.38 -4.27
C ARG A 132 2.39 -28.22 -3.33
N GLU A 133 1.63 -28.18 -2.26
CA GLU A 133 1.86 -27.24 -1.16
C GLU A 133 3.28 -27.50 -0.59
N MET A 134 4.04 -26.43 -0.36
CA MET A 134 5.48 -26.49 -0.16
C MET A 134 5.91 -27.16 1.16
N PHE A 135 5.06 -27.14 2.19
CA PHE A 135 5.38 -27.67 3.52
C PHE A 135 4.77 -29.05 3.80
N THR A 136 3.55 -29.28 3.34
CA THR A 136 2.74 -30.48 3.60
C THR A 136 2.79 -31.49 2.46
N GLY A 137 3.15 -31.05 1.25
CA GLY A 137 3.11 -31.89 0.05
C GLY A 137 1.69 -32.22 -0.43
N GLU A 138 0.66 -31.60 0.15
CA GLU A 138 -0.72 -31.75 -0.28
C GLU A 138 -0.87 -31.34 -1.74
N ALA A 139 -1.75 -32.04 -2.46
CA ALA A 139 -2.04 -31.71 -3.85
C ALA A 139 -2.70 -30.33 -3.94
N PHE A 140 -2.47 -29.64 -5.06
CA PHE A 140 -3.17 -28.39 -5.35
C PHE A 140 -4.70 -28.58 -5.23
N PRO A 141 -5.43 -27.66 -4.56
CA PRO A 141 -6.87 -27.80 -4.38
C PRO A 141 -7.62 -27.83 -5.72
N ALA A 142 -8.78 -28.49 -5.75
CA ALA A 142 -9.64 -28.50 -6.93
C ALA A 142 -10.02 -27.06 -7.34
N ALA A 143 -10.01 -26.77 -8.64
CA ALA A 143 -10.16 -25.41 -9.16
C ALA A 143 -11.46 -24.73 -8.70
N GLU A 144 -12.56 -25.49 -8.61
CA GLU A 144 -13.86 -25.03 -8.14
C GLU A 144 -13.90 -24.68 -6.64
N ARG A 145 -12.89 -25.10 -5.86
CA ARG A 145 -12.75 -24.77 -4.44
C ARG A 145 -11.88 -23.54 -4.21
N MET A 146 -11.19 -23.04 -5.24
CA MET A 146 -10.31 -21.89 -5.12
C MET A 146 -11.11 -20.60 -4.95
N GLN A 147 -10.87 -19.89 -3.84
CA GLN A 147 -11.50 -18.61 -3.54
C GLN A 147 -10.69 -17.42 -4.05
N SER A 148 -9.37 -17.57 -4.12
CA SER A 148 -8.43 -16.55 -4.58
C SER A 148 -7.13 -17.21 -5.05
N ILE A 149 -6.54 -16.68 -6.12
CA ILE A 149 -5.18 -16.98 -6.57
C ILE A 149 -4.59 -15.65 -6.98
N ASN A 150 -3.52 -15.20 -6.32
CA ASN A 150 -2.96 -13.88 -6.59
C ASN A 150 -1.45 -13.96 -6.82
N ALA A 151 -0.98 -13.29 -7.87
CA ALA A 151 0.44 -13.02 -8.06
C ALA A 151 0.83 -11.73 -7.32
N TYR A 152 2.03 -11.68 -6.77
CA TYR A 152 2.58 -10.46 -6.19
C TYR A 152 3.12 -9.59 -7.32
N LEU A 153 2.40 -8.52 -7.67
CA LEU A 153 2.89 -7.52 -8.62
C LEU A 153 4.08 -6.73 -8.04
N GLY A 154 4.98 -6.29 -8.92
CA GLY A 154 6.08 -5.39 -8.56
C GLY A 154 5.71 -3.90 -8.64
N ALA A 155 6.73 -3.05 -8.50
CA ALA A 155 6.57 -1.59 -8.40
C ALA A 155 6.37 -0.85 -9.74
N PHE A 156 6.82 -1.40 -10.88
CA PHE A 156 6.74 -0.72 -12.17
C PHE A 156 5.31 -0.39 -12.63
N PRO A 157 4.29 -1.26 -12.44
CA PRO A 157 2.90 -0.90 -12.71
C PRO A 157 2.38 0.26 -11.85
N VAL A 158 2.85 0.37 -10.60
CA VAL A 158 2.52 1.49 -9.71
C VAL A 158 3.16 2.79 -10.24
N ALA A 159 4.45 2.75 -10.59
CA ALA A 159 5.14 3.89 -11.18
C ALA A 159 4.47 4.36 -12.48
N ALA A 160 4.10 3.44 -13.37
CA ALA A 160 3.40 3.76 -14.60
C ALA A 160 2.04 4.45 -14.33
N ALA A 161 1.31 4.06 -13.29
CA ALA A 161 0.07 4.73 -12.91
C ALA A 161 0.33 6.19 -12.45
N LEU A 162 1.39 6.41 -11.66
CA LEU A 162 1.83 7.75 -11.24
C LEU A 162 2.33 8.60 -12.42
N ASP A 163 3.06 8.01 -13.38
CA ASP A 163 3.54 8.68 -14.60
C ASP A 163 2.38 9.19 -15.46
N ASN A 164 1.25 8.47 -15.44
CA ASN A 164 0.01 8.88 -16.11
C ASN A 164 -0.79 9.93 -15.31
N GLY A 165 -0.21 10.48 -14.24
CA GLY A 165 -0.77 11.58 -13.46
C GLY A 165 -1.85 11.17 -12.47
N ALA A 166 -1.78 9.94 -11.94
CA ALA A 166 -2.64 9.53 -10.83
C ALA A 166 -2.24 10.27 -9.54
N ASP A 167 -3.24 10.79 -8.84
CA ASP A 167 -3.09 11.33 -7.49
C ASP A 167 -3.23 10.22 -6.44
N VAL A 168 -4.04 9.19 -6.75
CA VAL A 168 -4.18 7.98 -5.95
C VAL A 168 -4.01 6.74 -6.81
N VAL A 169 -3.13 5.83 -6.41
CA VAL A 169 -2.95 4.51 -7.04
C VAL A 169 -3.44 3.43 -6.10
N ILE A 170 -4.39 2.62 -6.57
CA ILE A 170 -4.89 1.44 -5.86
C ILE A 170 -4.44 0.19 -6.59
N THR A 171 -3.89 -0.78 -5.88
CA THR A 171 -3.58 -2.12 -6.41
C THR A 171 -4.24 -3.23 -5.60
N GLY A 172 -4.30 -4.42 -6.19
CA GLY A 172 -4.62 -5.67 -5.48
C GLY A 172 -3.39 -6.21 -4.76
N ARG A 173 -3.05 -7.48 -4.96
CA ARG A 173 -1.82 -8.04 -4.41
C ARG A 173 -0.58 -7.51 -5.12
N CYS A 174 0.29 -6.84 -4.37
CA CYS A 174 1.65 -6.52 -4.77
C CYS A 174 2.64 -6.98 -3.69
N VAL A 175 3.93 -6.92 -3.98
CA VAL A 175 4.96 -6.95 -2.95
C VAL A 175 4.78 -5.73 -2.05
N ASP A 176 4.90 -5.92 -0.75
CA ASP A 176 4.61 -4.93 0.28
C ASP A 176 5.40 -3.62 0.03
N SER A 177 6.71 -3.75 -0.22
CA SER A 177 7.59 -2.61 -0.56
C SER A 177 7.32 -1.96 -1.92
N ALA A 178 6.48 -2.54 -2.78
CA ALA A 178 6.23 -2.04 -4.13
C ALA A 178 5.50 -0.69 -4.14
N VAL A 179 4.70 -0.38 -3.09
CA VAL A 179 3.99 0.91 -3.00
C VAL A 179 4.97 2.07 -2.82
N THR A 180 6.03 1.87 -2.05
CA THR A 180 7.13 2.83 -1.85
C THR A 180 8.07 2.85 -3.04
N LEU A 181 8.53 1.68 -3.50
CA LEU A 181 9.43 1.60 -4.64
C LEU A 181 8.79 2.19 -5.91
N GLY A 182 7.48 2.05 -6.09
CA GLY A 182 6.75 2.64 -7.22
C GLY A 182 6.82 4.16 -7.22
N ALA A 183 6.75 4.80 -6.05
CA ALA A 183 6.95 6.25 -5.90
C ALA A 183 8.39 6.66 -6.23
N CYS A 184 9.39 5.89 -5.79
CA CYS A 184 10.80 6.14 -6.12
C CYS A 184 11.06 6.02 -7.63
N ILE A 185 10.59 4.95 -8.27
CA ILE A 185 10.74 4.74 -9.72
C ILE A 185 10.08 5.89 -10.49
N HIS A 186 8.85 6.27 -10.11
CA HIS A 186 8.16 7.41 -10.73
C HIS A 186 8.96 8.71 -10.63
N GLN A 187 9.44 9.03 -9.43
CA GLN A 187 10.14 10.28 -9.19
C GLN A 187 11.49 10.36 -9.93
N PHE A 188 12.26 9.28 -9.89
CA PHE A 188 13.66 9.30 -10.32
C PHE A 188 13.88 8.68 -11.69
N GLY A 189 12.86 8.05 -12.28
CA GLY A 189 12.94 7.37 -13.57
C GLY A 189 13.90 6.17 -13.56
N TRP A 190 14.01 5.47 -12.43
CA TRP A 190 14.92 4.33 -12.30
C TRP A 190 14.57 3.21 -13.27
N ALA A 191 15.56 2.71 -14.00
CA ALA A 191 15.39 1.62 -14.95
C ALA A 191 15.43 0.24 -14.27
N THR A 192 14.94 -0.76 -14.99
CA THR A 192 14.82 -2.15 -14.51
C THR A 192 16.16 -2.82 -14.19
N ASP A 193 17.25 -2.32 -14.77
CA ASP A 193 18.61 -2.84 -14.61
C ASP A 193 19.44 -2.05 -13.58
N GLU A 194 18.90 -0.99 -13.00
CA GLU A 194 19.55 -0.22 -11.91
C GLU A 194 19.33 -0.89 -10.54
N LEU A 195 19.78 -2.14 -10.42
CA LEU A 195 19.44 -3.04 -9.31
C LEU A 195 19.77 -2.49 -7.92
N ASP A 196 20.89 -1.76 -7.77
CA ASP A 196 21.25 -1.16 -6.47
C ASP A 196 20.22 -0.12 -6.01
N LYS A 197 19.73 0.71 -6.94
CA LYS A 197 18.70 1.71 -6.65
C LYS A 197 17.36 1.05 -6.34
N LEU A 198 16.97 0.04 -7.13
CA LEU A 198 15.76 -0.74 -6.89
C LEU A 198 15.80 -1.48 -5.55
N ALA A 199 16.97 -2.00 -5.15
CA ALA A 199 17.17 -2.63 -3.86
C ALA A 199 17.04 -1.60 -2.72
N MET A 200 17.62 -0.42 -2.87
CA MET A 200 17.52 0.65 -1.87
C MET A 200 16.08 1.19 -1.72
N GLY A 201 15.36 1.36 -2.83
CA GLY A 201 13.94 1.74 -2.78
C GLY A 201 13.06 0.65 -2.14
N SER A 202 13.35 -0.62 -2.42
CA SER A 202 12.70 -1.75 -1.73
C SER A 202 12.99 -1.75 -0.23
N LEU A 203 14.24 -1.47 0.17
CA LEU A 203 14.64 -1.38 1.57
C LEU A 203 13.89 -0.24 2.28
N ALA A 204 13.80 0.94 1.68
CA ALA A 204 12.98 2.02 2.20
C ALA A 204 11.50 1.60 2.33
N GLY A 205 10.98 0.85 1.35
CA GLY A 205 9.64 0.27 1.41
C GLY A 205 9.41 -0.63 2.61
N HIS A 206 10.30 -1.60 2.85
CA HIS A 206 10.21 -2.50 3.99
C HIS A 206 10.31 -1.78 5.35
N ILE A 207 11.03 -0.66 5.40
CA ILE A 207 11.09 0.18 6.60
C ILE A 207 9.76 0.90 6.86
N LEU A 208 9.06 1.33 5.80
CA LEU A 208 7.80 2.08 5.92
C LEU A 208 6.55 1.19 6.09
N GLU A 209 6.52 0.00 5.49
CA GLU A 209 5.34 -0.87 5.41
C GLU A 209 4.91 -1.47 6.76
N CYS A 210 5.74 -1.43 7.81
CA CYS A 210 5.37 -1.95 9.13
C CYS A 210 4.87 -0.85 10.10
N GLY A 211 4.49 0.32 9.56
CA GLY A 211 3.96 1.44 10.33
C GLY A 211 4.91 1.91 11.43
N GLN A 212 4.39 2.12 12.63
CA GLN A 212 5.11 2.72 13.76
C GLN A 212 6.31 1.90 14.29
N GLN A 213 6.51 0.65 13.85
CA GLN A 213 7.52 -0.25 14.42
C GLN A 213 8.94 0.33 14.38
N VAL A 214 9.34 0.92 13.25
CA VAL A 214 10.67 1.56 13.11
C VAL A 214 10.81 2.86 13.90
N CYS A 215 9.69 3.43 14.35
CA CYS A 215 9.62 4.70 15.08
C CYS A 215 9.45 4.52 16.60
N GLY A 216 9.62 3.30 17.11
CA GLY A 216 9.50 2.97 18.53
C GLY A 216 8.26 2.14 18.88
N GLY A 217 7.43 1.77 17.90
CA GLY A 217 6.26 0.90 18.10
C GLY A 217 6.61 -0.54 18.52
N ASN A 218 7.84 -0.99 18.27
CA ASN A 218 8.33 -2.29 18.71
C ASN A 218 9.17 -2.17 20.00
N PHE A 219 8.54 -1.72 21.09
CA PHE A 219 9.19 -1.48 22.37
C PHE A 219 8.71 -2.48 23.45
N THR A 220 9.65 -3.23 24.02
CA THR A 220 9.35 -4.32 24.98
C THR A 220 8.88 -3.82 26.34
N ASP A 221 9.39 -2.67 26.78
CA ASP A 221 9.14 -2.10 28.10
C ASP A 221 7.98 -1.11 28.08
N TRP A 222 6.86 -1.47 27.43
CA TRP A 222 5.71 -0.60 27.15
C TRP A 222 5.22 0.22 28.36
N LYS A 223 5.39 -0.29 29.59
CA LYS A 223 5.03 0.41 30.83
C LYS A 223 5.78 1.73 31.01
N LEU A 224 6.97 1.86 30.45
CA LEU A 224 7.77 3.10 30.49
C LEU A 224 7.23 4.18 29.54
N VAL A 225 6.40 3.79 28.57
CA VAL A 225 5.83 4.68 27.54
C VAL A 225 4.29 4.62 27.50
N ALA A 226 3.67 4.06 28.55
CA ALA A 226 2.22 3.80 28.57
C ALA A 226 1.38 5.08 28.38
N ASP A 227 1.87 6.22 28.88
CA ASP A 227 1.21 7.52 28.77
C ASP A 227 1.41 8.21 27.42
N GLN A 228 2.19 7.61 26.49
CA GLN A 228 2.55 8.18 25.19
C GLN A 228 2.40 7.19 24.03
N ILE A 229 1.84 5.99 24.30
CA ILE A 229 1.75 4.92 23.30
C ILE A 229 0.79 5.28 22.16
N ASP A 230 -0.17 6.16 22.43
CA ASP A 230 -1.13 6.70 21.45
C ASP A 230 -0.54 7.79 20.56
N SER A 231 0.59 8.38 20.94
CA SER A 231 1.26 9.45 20.20
C SER A 231 2.46 8.99 19.37
N ILE A 232 2.71 7.68 19.22
CA ILE A 232 3.87 7.19 18.47
C ILE A 232 3.82 7.68 17.01
N GLY A 233 4.97 8.15 16.52
CA GLY A 233 5.09 8.66 15.16
C GLY A 233 5.03 7.58 14.08
N TYR A 234 4.35 7.87 12.98
CA TYR A 234 4.45 7.08 11.75
C TYR A 234 5.71 7.44 10.95
N PRO A 235 6.32 6.47 10.26
CA PRO A 235 7.61 6.67 9.62
C PRO A 235 7.52 7.50 8.35
N ILE A 236 8.57 8.30 8.11
CA ILE A 236 8.78 9.08 6.90
C ILE A 236 10.18 8.76 6.39
N ALA A 237 10.31 8.37 5.12
CA ALA A 237 11.60 8.23 4.45
C ALA A 237 11.84 9.45 3.56
N GLU A 238 13.00 10.10 3.74
CA GLU A 238 13.52 11.09 2.79
C GLU A 238 14.49 10.36 1.86
N VAL A 239 14.08 10.12 0.62
CA VAL A 239 14.82 9.30 -0.35
C VAL A 239 15.46 10.19 -1.41
N GLU A 240 16.74 9.95 -1.69
CA GLU A 240 17.54 10.62 -2.70
C GLU A 240 17.57 9.84 -4.03
N ALA A 241 17.95 10.51 -5.11
CA ALA A 241 17.94 9.94 -6.46
C ALA A 241 18.94 8.78 -6.67
N ASP A 242 19.94 8.65 -5.80
CA ASP A 242 20.90 7.53 -5.78
C ASP A 242 20.43 6.34 -4.93
N GLY A 243 19.27 6.46 -4.29
CA GLY A 243 18.68 5.44 -3.42
C GLY A 243 19.06 5.59 -1.94
N THR A 244 19.99 6.48 -1.57
CA THR A 244 20.23 6.76 -0.15
C THR A 244 18.99 7.36 0.50
N PHE A 245 18.74 7.04 1.76
CA PHE A 245 17.59 7.59 2.47
C PHE A 245 17.83 7.73 3.97
N ILE A 246 17.05 8.62 4.59
CA ILE A 246 16.96 8.78 6.04
C ILE A 246 15.53 8.44 6.46
N CYS A 247 15.38 7.63 7.51
CA CYS A 247 14.09 7.39 8.14
C CYS A 247 13.91 8.32 9.34
N THR A 248 12.77 9.00 9.39
CA THR A 248 12.38 9.95 10.44
C THR A 248 10.89 9.76 10.81
N LYS A 249 10.35 10.63 11.66
CA LYS A 249 8.94 10.67 12.07
C LYS A 249 8.50 12.10 12.36
N PRO A 250 7.19 12.40 12.40
CA PRO A 250 6.69 13.72 12.80
C PRO A 250 7.28 14.21 14.12
N ALA A 251 7.52 15.52 14.23
CA ALA A 251 8.01 16.10 15.49
C ALA A 251 6.95 15.95 16.61
N ASN A 252 7.41 15.81 17.86
CA ASN A 252 6.56 15.65 19.05
C ASN A 252 5.68 14.38 19.03
N THR A 253 6.15 13.35 18.34
CA THR A 253 5.64 11.97 18.39
C THR A 253 6.70 11.03 18.92
#